data_AF-A0A0A9XTL2-F1
#
_entry.id   AF-A0A0A9XTL2-F1
#
_cell.length_a   1.000
_cell.length_b   1.000
_cell.length_c   1.000
_cell.angle_alpha   90.00
_cell.angle_beta   90.00
_cell.angle_gamma   90.00
#
_symmetry.space_group_name_H-M   'P 1'
#
loop_
_entity.id
_entity.type
_entity.pdbx_description
1 polymer ?
#
loop_
_entity_poly.entity_id
_entity_poly.type
_entity_poly.pdbx_seq_one_letter_code
_entity_poly.pdbx_strand_id
1 'polypeptide(L)'
;MDSVVETLLQQLTRMVDISQVDVDNSKQQLRSTILMNLESHLNRAEDMARHVSIYKSYNPAQVLEKVDAVTVDDVRRVAQQLLQSPPSIACYGNVLQVPKLSTIASKLQ
;
A
#
# COMPACT_ATOMS: atom_id res chain seq x y z
N MET A 1 7.81 22.47 2.73
CA MET A 1 6.72 21.47 2.57
C MET A 1 6.51 21.11 1.10
N ASP A 2 6.71 22.05 0.17
CA ASP A 2 6.63 21.77 -1.29
C ASP A 2 7.45 20.56 -1.74
N SER A 3 8.68 20.38 -1.22
CA SER A 3 9.52 19.23 -1.58
C SER A 3 8.95 17.88 -1.14
N VAL A 4 8.20 17.83 -0.04
CA VAL A 4 7.64 16.57 0.49
C VAL A 4 6.47 16.12 -0.36
N VAL A 5 5.55 17.05 -0.68
CA VAL A 5 4.43 16.74 -1.57
C VAL A 5 4.95 16.30 -2.93
N GLU A 6 5.92 17.02 -3.49
CA GLU A 6 6.52 16.64 -4.78
C GLU A 6 7.20 15.27 -4.75
N THR A 7 7.96 14.96 -3.69
CA THR A 7 8.59 13.65 -3.53
C THR A 7 7.55 12.53 -3.45
N LEU A 8 6.45 12.74 -2.71
CA LEU A 8 5.37 11.76 -2.60
C LEU A 8 4.70 11.50 -3.95
N LEU A 9 4.42 12.55 -4.72
CA LEU A 9 3.86 12.40 -6.06
C LEU A 9 4.80 11.63 -6.98
N GLN A 10 6.10 11.93 -6.92
CA GLN A 10 7.11 11.20 -7.68
C GLN A 10 7.14 9.71 -7.31
N GLN A 11 7.08 9.37 -6.02
CA GLN A 11 7.07 7.96 -5.60
C GLN A 11 5.78 7.24 -6.02
N LEU A 12 4.62 7.89 -5.93
CA LEU A 12 3.34 7.33 -6.38
C LEU A 12 3.37 7.02 -7.88
N THR A 13 3.85 7.95 -8.71
CA THR A 13 3.99 7.71 -10.17
C THR A 13 5.01 6.61 -10.48
N ARG A 14 6.09 6.52 -9.69
CA ARG A 14 7.13 5.49 -9.85
C ARG A 14 6.62 4.07 -9.61
N MET A 15 5.51 3.88 -8.90
CA MET A 15 4.91 2.56 -8.67
C MET A 15 4.52 1.84 -9.98
N VAL A 16 4.28 2.60 -11.06
CA VAL A 16 3.95 2.05 -12.39
C VAL A 16 5.19 1.41 -13.07
N ASP A 17 6.39 1.83 -12.69
CA ASP A 17 7.66 1.29 -13.18
C ASP A 17 8.52 0.75 -12.05
N ILE A 18 7.97 -0.24 -11.34
CA ILE A 18 8.65 -0.91 -10.23
C ILE A 18 9.56 -2.05 -10.73
N SER A 19 10.70 -2.23 -10.07
CA SER A 19 11.64 -3.30 -10.39
C SER A 19 11.24 -4.62 -9.72
N GLN A 20 11.68 -5.75 -10.29
CA GLN A 20 11.50 -7.07 -9.69
C GLN A 20 12.12 -7.16 -8.29
N VAL A 21 13.30 -6.56 -8.10
CA VAL A 21 14.01 -6.54 -6.82
C VAL A 21 13.19 -5.82 -5.74
N ASP A 22 12.57 -4.69 -6.07
CA ASP A 22 11.73 -3.95 -5.12
C ASP A 22 10.49 -4.76 -4.72
N VAL A 23 9.89 -5.49 -5.68
CA VAL A 23 8.74 -6.37 -5.41
C VAL A 23 9.15 -7.53 -4.50
N ASP A 24 10.27 -8.19 -4.78
CA ASP A 24 10.74 -9.34 -3.98
C ASP A 24 11.11 -8.91 -2.55
N ASN A 25 11.81 -7.78 -2.40
CA ASN A 25 12.11 -7.20 -1.09
C ASN A 25 10.82 -6.85 -0.34
N SER A 26 9.85 -6.24 -1.02
CA SER A 26 8.55 -5.89 -0.41
C SER A 26 7.77 -7.13 0.02
N LYS A 27 7.80 -8.22 -0.76
CA LYS A 27 7.21 -9.51 -0.37
C LYS A 27 7.87 -10.07 0.88
N GLN A 28 9.20 -10.09 0.92
CA GLN A 28 9.94 -10.58 2.09
C GLN A 28 9.60 -9.76 3.35
N GLN A 29 9.54 -8.44 3.21
CA GLN A 29 9.16 -7.55 4.30
C GLN A 29 7.74 -7.83 4.79
N LEU A 30 6.78 -7.97 3.89
CA LEU A 30 5.38 -8.25 4.24
C LEU A 30 5.22 -9.62 4.90
N ARG A 31 5.90 -10.66 4.39
CA ARG A 31 5.92 -11.99 5.00
C ARG A 31 6.43 -11.94 6.44
N SER A 32 7.54 -11.24 6.65
CA SER A 32 8.14 -11.06 7.97
C SER A 32 7.15 -10.39 8.93
N THR A 33 6.52 -9.29 8.51
CA THR A 33 5.49 -8.60 9.30
C THR A 33 4.30 -9.50 9.64
N ILE A 34 3.80 -10.30 8.69
CA ILE A 34 2.70 -11.25 8.94
C ILE A 34 3.12 -12.29 9.98
N LEU A 35 4.26 -12.95 9.78
CA LEU A 35 4.72 -14.02 10.66
C LEU A 35 5.01 -13.52 12.09
N MET A 36 5.67 -12.37 12.23
CA MET A 36 5.95 -11.75 13.51
C MET A 36 4.65 -11.35 14.24
N ASN A 37 3.66 -10.83 13.52
CA ASN A 37 2.37 -10.49 14.14
C ASN A 37 1.66 -11.72 14.73
N LEU A 38 1.86 -12.92 14.18
CA LEU A 38 1.25 -14.14 14.69
C LEU A 38 1.88 -14.64 16.01
N GLU A 39 3.05 -14.13 16.39
CA GLU A 39 3.71 -14.47 17.66
C GLU A 39 2.89 -13.98 18.86
N SER A 40 2.26 -12.81 18.74
CA SER A 40 1.37 -12.25 19.78
C SER A 40 0.02 -12.96 19.78
N HIS A 41 -0.37 -13.51 20.93
CA HIS A 41 -1.69 -14.12 21.12
C HIS A 41 -2.85 -13.14 20.89
N LEU A 42 -2.68 -11.88 21.28
CA LEU A 42 -3.70 -10.84 21.10
C LEU A 42 -3.86 -10.47 19.62
N ASN A 43 -2.75 -10.22 18.92
CA ASN A 43 -2.79 -9.87 17.50
C ASN A 43 -3.39 -11.02 16.67
N ARG A 44 -3.04 -12.27 17.01
CA ARG A 44 -3.58 -13.46 16.37
C ARG A 44 -5.10 -13.62 16.59
N ALA A 45 -5.58 -13.35 17.80
CA ALA A 45 -7.00 -13.41 18.11
C ALA A 45 -7.79 -12.35 17.33
N GLU A 46 -7.26 -11.13 17.25
CA GLU A 46 -7.84 -10.03 16.48
C GLU A 46 -7.89 -10.37 14.98
N ASP A 47 -6.77 -10.85 14.41
CA ASP A 47 -6.68 -11.19 13.00
C ASP A 47 -7.65 -12.32 12.64
N MET A 48 -7.75 -13.35 13.49
CA MET A 48 -8.73 -14.42 13.37
C MET A 48 -10.17 -13.90 13.39
N ALA A 49 -10.51 -13.03 14.35
CA ALA A 49 -11.85 -12.46 14.44
C ALA A 49 -12.21 -11.65 13.19
N ARG A 50 -11.28 -10.83 12.69
CA ARG A 50 -11.44 -10.04 11.46
C ARG A 50 -11.61 -10.94 10.23
N HIS A 51 -10.76 -11.95 10.07
CA HIS A 51 -10.82 -12.88 8.95
C HIS A 51 -12.09 -13.74 8.96
N VAL A 52 -12.50 -14.26 10.12
CA VAL A 52 -13.75 -15.00 10.25
C VAL A 52 -14.95 -14.09 10.00
N SER A 53 -14.91 -12.82 10.42
CA SER A 53 -16.01 -11.88 10.17
C SER A 53 -16.20 -11.60 8.67
N ILE A 54 -15.11 -11.30 7.95
CA ILE A 54 -15.13 -10.89 6.54
C ILE A 54 -15.20 -12.09 5.60
N TYR A 55 -14.35 -13.09 5.80
CA TYR A 55 -14.12 -14.20 4.87
C TYR A 55 -14.70 -15.54 5.35
N LYS A 56 -15.30 -15.59 6.55
CA LYS A 56 -15.84 -16.82 7.16
C LYS A 56 -14.81 -17.95 7.33
N SER A 57 -13.53 -17.63 7.25
CA SER A 57 -12.42 -18.58 7.35
C SER A 57 -11.19 -17.87 7.89
N TYR A 58 -10.28 -18.64 8.51
CA TYR A 58 -8.98 -18.16 8.98
C TYR A 58 -7.91 -19.18 8.63
N ASN A 59 -7.04 -18.81 7.70
CA ASN A 59 -5.86 -19.57 7.33
C ASN A 59 -4.72 -18.62 6.94
N PRO A 60 -3.78 -18.32 7.87
CA PRO A 60 -2.65 -17.44 7.59
C PRO A 60 -1.73 -17.94 6.46
N ALA A 61 -1.61 -19.26 6.27
CA ALA A 61 -0.79 -19.81 5.19
C ALA A 61 -1.33 -19.41 3.82
N GLN A 62 -2.65 -19.38 3.66
CA GLN A 62 -3.29 -18.93 2.41
C GLN A 62 -2.97 -17.45 2.12
N VAL A 63 -2.83 -16.61 3.15
CA VAL A 63 -2.43 -15.21 2.98
C VAL A 63 -0.99 -15.13 2.48
N LEU A 64 -0.08 -15.91 3.07
CA LEU A 64 1.31 -15.97 2.63
C LEU A 64 1.44 -16.46 1.19
N GLU A 65 0.71 -17.50 0.81
CA GLU A 65 0.65 -18.00 -0.58
C GLU A 65 0.19 -16.92 -1.57
N LYS A 66 -0.84 -16.13 -1.19
CA LYS A 66 -1.31 -15.01 -2.01
C LYS A 66 -0.27 -13.90 -2.13
N VAL A 67 0.50 -13.61 -1.08
CA VAL A 67 1.59 -12.64 -1.13
C VAL A 67 2.71 -13.13 -2.05
N ASP A 68 3.07 -14.41 -1.97
CA ASP A 68 4.12 -15.00 -2.81
C ASP A 68 3.74 -14.98 -4.29
N ALA A 69 2.45 -15.17 -4.60
CA ALA A 69 1.93 -15.19 -5.97
C ALA A 69 1.89 -13.81 -6.65
N VAL A 70 2.05 -12.69 -5.92
CA VAL A 70 1.99 -11.33 -6.51
C VAL A 70 3.08 -11.14 -7.55
N THR A 71 2.75 -10.72 -8.77
CA THR A 71 3.76 -10.43 -9.80
C THR A 71 4.06 -8.93 -9.90
N VAL A 72 5.14 -8.57 -10.60
CA VAL A 72 5.40 -7.14 -10.93
C VAL A 72 4.23 -6.55 -11.71
N ASP A 73 3.64 -7.32 -12.64
CA ASP A 73 2.52 -6.85 -13.45
C ASP A 73 1.25 -6.63 -12.63
N ASP A 74 1.01 -7.42 -11.58
CA ASP A 74 -0.05 -7.15 -10.61
C ASP A 74 0.14 -5.81 -9.91
N VAL A 75 1.37 -5.52 -9.47
CA VAL A 75 1.70 -4.25 -8.80
C VAL A 75 1.50 -3.08 -9.77
N ARG A 76 1.98 -3.19 -11.01
CA ARG A 76 1.79 -2.16 -12.04
C ARG A 76 0.32 -1.93 -12.34
N ARG A 77 -0.47 -2.99 -12.48
CA ARG A 77 -1.91 -2.91 -12.73
C ARG A 77 -2.63 -2.18 -11.59
N VAL A 78 -2.33 -2.53 -10.35
CA VAL A 78 -2.93 -1.86 -9.18
C VAL A 78 -2.47 -0.41 -9.06
N ALA A 79 -1.20 -0.11 -9.33
CA ALA A 79 -0.68 1.25 -9.34
C ALA A 79 -1.38 2.13 -10.38
N GLN A 80 -1.59 1.62 -11.60
CA GLN A 80 -2.34 2.32 -12.64
C GLN A 80 -3.79 2.58 -12.23
N GLN A 81 -4.47 1.58 -11.66
CA GLN A 81 -5.84 1.74 -11.15
C GLN A 81 -5.93 2.78 -10.03
N LEU A 82 -4.95 2.79 -9.13
CA LEU A 82 -4.87 3.75 -8.03
C LEU A 82 -4.75 5.20 -8.55
N LEU A 83 -3.84 5.42 -9.50
CA LEU A 83 -3.56 6.76 -10.06
C LEU A 83 -4.69 7.31 -10.93
N GLN A 84 -5.56 6.46 -11.47
CA GLN A 84 -6.74 6.90 -12.22
C GLN A 84 -7.84 7.51 -11.35
N SER A 85 -7.85 7.20 -10.04
CA SER A 85 -8.87 7.71 -9.12
C SER A 85 -8.57 9.15 -8.67
N PRO A 86 -9.59 9.99 -8.43
CA PRO A 86 -9.37 11.34 -7.93
C PRO A 86 -8.62 11.33 -6.58
N PRO A 87 -7.50 12.07 -6.43
CA PRO A 87 -6.75 12.07 -5.18
C PRO A 87 -7.56 12.72 -4.05
N SER A 88 -7.43 12.17 -2.85
CA SER A 88 -8.03 12.73 -1.62
C SER A 88 -6.91 13.25 -0.71
N ILE A 89 -7.04 14.50 -0.25
CA ILE A 89 -6.00 15.18 0.54
C ILE A 89 -6.62 15.73 1.82
N ALA A 90 -5.98 15.43 2.95
CA ALA A 90 -6.25 16.06 4.23
C ALA A 90 -4.98 16.77 4.73
N CYS A 91 -5.12 18.00 5.21
CA CYS A 91 -4.00 18.79 5.72
C CYS A 91 -4.38 19.45 7.05
N TYR A 92 -3.40 19.64 7.92
CA TYR A 92 -3.58 20.23 9.23
C TYR A 92 -2.41 21.15 9.58
N GLY A 93 -2.65 22.26 10.29
CA GLY A 93 -1.65 23.25 10.64
C GLY A 93 -1.51 24.37 9.61
N ASN A 94 -0.26 24.72 9.24
CA ASN A 94 0.01 25.78 8.25
C ASN A 94 -0.20 25.27 6.81
N VAL A 95 -1.45 25.25 6.36
CA VAL A 95 -1.85 24.70 5.05
C VAL A 95 -1.57 25.61 3.86
N LEU A 96 -1.13 26.85 4.08
CA LEU A 96 -0.85 27.81 3.00
C LEU A 96 0.29 27.37 2.08
N GLN A 97 1.18 26.52 2.59
CA GLN A 97 2.31 25.95 1.85
C GLN A 97 1.98 24.62 1.16
N VAL A 98 0.73 24.16 1.22
CA VAL A 98 0.33 22.93 0.53
C VAL A 98 -0.18 23.29 -0.87
N PRO A 99 0.33 22.64 -1.94
CA PRO A 99 -0.19 22.84 -3.28
C PRO A 99 -1.69 22.56 -3.35
N LYS A 100 -2.39 23.30 -4.22
CA LYS A 100 -3.84 23.10 -4.41
C LYS A 100 -4.12 21.68 -4.94
N LEU A 101 -5.29 21.15 -4.57
CA LEU A 101 -5.75 19.84 -5.04
C LEU A 101 -5.69 19.73 -6.57
N SER A 102 -6.06 20.79 -7.31
CA SER A 102 -5.97 20.81 -8.77
C SER A 102 -4.55 20.59 -9.28
N THR A 103 -3.56 21.26 -8.68
CA THR A 103 -2.14 21.10 -9.02
C THR A 103 -1.65 19.68 -8.76
N ILE A 104 -2.13 19.06 -7.67
CA ILE A 104 -1.76 17.70 -7.30
C ILE A 104 -2.41 16.68 -8.23
N ALA A 105 -3.70 16.84 -8.53
CA ALA A 105 -4.43 15.97 -9.46
C ALA A 105 -3.82 16.00 -10.86
N SER A 106 -3.42 17.16 -11.37
CA SER A 106 -2.76 17.28 -12.67
C SER A 106 -1.37 16.63 -12.74
N LYS A 107 -0.71 16.36 -11.61
CA LYS A 107 0.58 15.67 -11.56
C LYS A 107 0.47 14.14 -11.47
N LEU A 108 -0.72 13.62 -11.18
CA LEU A 108 -0.99 12.18 -11.03
C LEU A 108 -1.66 11.57 -12.28
N GLN A 109 -2.16 12.41 -13.19
CA GLN A 109 -2.76 12.05 -14.48
C GLN A 109 -1.70 12.06 -15.58
#